data_AF-G0HYQ5-F1
#
_entry.id   AF-G0HYQ5-F1
#
_cell.length_a   1.000
_cell.length_b   1.000
_cell.length_c   1.000
_cell.angle_alpha   90.00
_cell.angle_beta   90.00
_cell.angle_gamma   90.00
#
_symmetry.space_group_name_H-M   'P 1'
#
loop_
_entity.id
_entity.type
_entity.pdbx_description
1 polymer ?
#
loop_
_entity_poly.entity_id
_entity_poly.type
_entity_poly.pdbx_seq_one_letter_code
_entity_poly.pdbx_strand_id
1 'polypeptide(L)' 'MKDETIADKTDRLEQIIDQLENGDVSLERANELHAEGTKLIAELESELAVGDGEVIDR' A
#
# COMPACT_ATOMS: atom_id res chain seq x y z
N MET A 1 13.15 3.92 -13.85
CA MET A 1 11.80 3.78 -13.27
C MET A 1 11.69 4.87 -12.22
N LYS A 2 10.54 5.53 -12.10
CA LYS A 2 10.33 6.56 -11.09
C LYS A 2 9.96 5.81 -9.81
N ASP A 3 10.69 5.99 -8.73
CA ASP A 3 10.27 5.43 -7.44
C ASP A 3 8.92 6.07 -7.08
N GLU A 4 7.91 5.24 -6.87
CA GLU A 4 6.60 5.68 -6.41
C GLU A 4 6.74 6.19 -4.98
N THR A 5 6.19 7.37 -4.72
CA THR A 5 6.25 7.95 -3.37
C THR A 5 5.31 7.20 -2.42
N ILE A 6 5.50 7.36 -1.12
CA ILE A 6 4.56 6.86 -0.09
C ILE A 6 3.12 7.28 -0.43
N ALA A 7 2.91 8.54 -0.84
CA ALA A 7 1.60 9.05 -1.24
C ALA A 7 1.03 8.30 -2.46
N ASP A 8 1.84 8.09 -3.50
CA ASP A 8 1.42 7.34 -4.70
C ASP A 8 1.00 5.90 -4.34
N LYS A 9 1.74 5.25 -3.44
CA LYS A 9 1.44 3.89 -2.97
C LYS A 9 0.16 3.83 -2.12
N THR A 10 -0.06 4.82 -1.25
CA THR A 10 -1.29 4.94 -0.47
C THR A 10 -2.50 5.18 -1.37
N ASP A 11 -2.42 6.12 -2.30
CA ASP A 11 -3.49 6.40 -3.28
C ASP A 11 -3.85 5.15 -4.08
N ARG A 12 -2.84 4.36 -4.49
CA ARG A 12 -3.06 3.11 -5.20
C ARG A 12 -3.73 2.06 -4.32
N LEU A 13 -3.32 1.94 -3.06
CA LEU A 13 -3.91 1.02 -2.10
C LEU A 13 -5.40 1.33 -1.86
N GLU A 14 -5.77 2.61 -1.73
CA GLU A 14 -7.16 3.05 -1.59
C GLU A 14 -7.99 2.66 -2.81
N GLN A 15 -7.48 2.88 -4.03
CA GLN A 15 -8.18 2.47 -5.26
C GLN A 15 -8.38 0.96 -5.38
N ILE A 16 -7.45 0.16 -4.85
CA ILE A 16 -7.56 -1.30 -4.81
C ILE A 16 -8.67 -1.71 -3.85
N ILE A 17 -8.70 -1.12 -2.65
CA ILE A 17 -9.73 -1.38 -1.63
C ILE A 17 -11.11 -1.03 -2.21
N ASP A 18 -11.28 0.15 -2.78
CA ASP A 18 -12.53 0.58 -3.40
C ASP A 18 -13.02 -0.40 -4.46
N GLN A 19 -12.14 -0.88 -5.34
CA GLN A 19 -12.51 -1.86 -6.37
C GLN A 19 -12.92 -3.22 -5.79
N LEU A 20 -12.22 -3.68 -4.76
CA LEU A 20 -12.54 -4.94 -4.08
C LEU A 20 -13.87 -4.84 -3.31
N GLU A 21 -14.13 -3.72 -2.63
CA GLU A 21 -15.37 -3.48 -1.89
C GLU A 21 -16.59 -3.34 -2.80
N ASN A 22 -16.43 -2.70 -3.97
CA ASN A 22 -17.50 -2.58 -4.96
C ASN A 22 -17.94 -3.95 -5.51
N GLY A 23 -17.06 -4.95 -5.53
CA GLY A 23 -17.39 -6.31 -5.96
C GLY A 23 -17.64 -6.47 -7.48
N ASP A 24 -17.56 -5.38 -8.26
CA ASP A 24 -17.74 -5.35 -9.72
C ASP A 24 -16.46 -5.78 -10.48
N VAL A 25 -15.78 -6.82 -9.97
CA VAL A 25 -14.57 -7.40 -10.57
C VAL A 25 -14.66 -8.93 -10.60
N SER A 26 -14.00 -9.57 -11.56
CA SER A 26 -13.92 -11.03 -11.58
C SER A 26 -13.11 -11.55 -10.39
N LEU A 27 -13.31 -12.81 -10.01
CA LEU A 27 -12.52 -13.45 -8.94
C LEU A 27 -11.02 -13.45 -9.27
N GLU A 28 -10.65 -13.67 -10.53
CA GLU A 28 -9.26 -13.59 -10.99
C GLU A 28 -8.70 -12.18 -10.76
N ARG A 29 -9.44 -11.15 -11.17
CA ARG A 29 -9.03 -9.76 -10.98
C ARG A 29 -8.96 -9.37 -9.51
N ALA A 30 -9.88 -9.85 -8.68
CA ALA A 30 -9.86 -9.64 -7.24
C ALA A 30 -8.59 -10.24 -6.60
N ASN A 31 -8.15 -11.42 -7.05
CA ASN A 31 -6.90 -12.03 -6.57
C ASN A 31 -5.66 -11.23 -6.97
N GLU A 32 -5.61 -10.70 -8.20
CA GLU A 32 -4.53 -9.82 -8.64
C GLU A 32 -4.46 -8.55 -7.80
N LEU A 33 -5.61 -7.88 -7.60
CA LEU A 33 -5.74 -6.68 -6.79
C LEU A 33 -5.33 -6.94 -5.33
N HIS A 34 -5.76 -8.05 -4.75
CA HIS A 34 -5.35 -8.46 -3.40
C HIS A 34 -3.84 -8.68 -3.29
N ALA A 35 -3.23 -9.36 -4.28
CA ALA A 35 -1.78 -9.58 -4.30
C ALA A 35 -1.00 -8.27 -4.43
N GLU A 36 -1.46 -7.36 -5.28
CA GLU A 36 -0.90 -6.02 -5.45
C GLU A 36 -1.00 -5.21 -4.14
N GLY A 37 -2.19 -5.16 -3.53
CA GLY A 37 -2.41 -4.45 -2.27
C GLY A 37 -1.54 -4.98 -1.14
N THR A 38 -1.42 -6.30 -1.01
CA THR A 38 -0.54 -6.93 0.01
C THR A 38 0.92 -6.52 -0.18
N LYS A 39 1.39 -6.46 -1.43
CA LYS A 39 2.75 -6.01 -1.74
C LYS A 39 2.96 -4.53 -1.38
N LEU A 40 2.00 -3.66 -1.72
CA LEU A 40 2.06 -2.23 -1.38
C LEU A 40 2.10 -2.01 0.14
N ILE A 41 1.32 -2.78 0.91
CA ILE A 41 1.34 -2.73 2.38
C ILE A 41 2.73 -3.08 2.90
N ALA A 42 3.33 -4.18 2.43
CA ALA A 42 4.67 -4.59 2.88
C ALA A 42 5.76 -3.54 2.54
N GLU A 43 5.64 -2.89 1.38
CA GLU A 43 6.55 -1.81 1.01
C GLU A 43 6.36 -0.56 1.89
N LEU A 44 5.11 -0.16 2.14
CA LEU A 44 4.79 0.96 3.02
C LEU A 44 5.26 0.70 4.46
N GLU A 45 5.04 -0.50 5.00
CA GLU A 45 5.53 -0.91 6.31
C GLU A 45 7.06 -0.81 6.38
N SER A 46 7.76 -1.27 5.33
CA SER A 46 9.22 -1.18 5.26
C SER A 46 9.73 0.26 5.18
N GLU A 47 9.06 1.13 4.44
CA GLU A 47 9.46 2.54 4.28
C GLU A 47 9.15 3.39 5.52
N LEU A 48 8.04 3.09 6.21
CA LEU A 48 7.62 3.77 7.43
C LEU A 48 8.27 3.22 8.70
N ALA A 49 9.00 2.11 8.60
CA ALA A 49 9.80 1.57 9.69
C ALA A 49 11.01 2.46 10.00
N VAL A 50 10.78 3.57 10.70
CA VAL A 50 11.83 4.50 11.19
C VAL A 50 12.55 4.01 12.45
N GLY A 51 12.19 2.84 12.98
CA GLY A 51 12.75 2.26 14.20
C GLY A 51 12.29 2.94 15.49
N ASP A 52 12.86 2.53 16.64
CA ASP A 52 12.65 3.20 17.93
C ASP A 52 13.48 4.50 17.95
N GLY A 53 12.98 5.54 17.31
CA GLY A 53 13.64 6.84 17.31
C GLY A 53 13.83 7.36 18.73
N GLU A 54 15.06 7.71 19.13
CA GLU A 54 15.29 8.50 20.34
C GLU A 54 14.88 9.94 20.09
N VAL A 55 13.89 10.41 20.85
CA VAL A 55 13.56 11.84 20.91
C VAL A 55 14.66 12.55 21.69
N ILE A 56 15.55 13.23 20.98
CA ILE A 56 16.58 14.11 21.57
C ILE A 56 15.99 15.51 21.78
N ASP A 57 15.59 15.81 23.02
CA ASP A 57 15.25 17.17 23.46
C ASP A 57 16.53 18.01 23.56
N ARG A 58 16.50 19.25 23.06
CA ARG A 58 17.66 20.17 22.98
C ARG A 58 17.55 21.32 23.96
#